data_AF-A0A426U1K0-F1
#
_entry.id   AF-A0A426U1K0-F1
#
_cell.length_a   1.000
_cell.length_b   1.000
_cell.length_c   1.000
_cell.angle_alpha   90.00
_cell.angle_beta   90.00
_cell.angle_gamma   90.00
#
_symmetry.space_group_name_H-M   'P 1'
#
loop_
_entity.id
_entity.type
_entity.pdbx_description
1 polymer ?
#
loop_
_entity_poly.entity_id
_entity_poly.type
_entity_poly.pdbx_seq_one_letter_code
_entity_poly.pdbx_strand_id
1 'polypeptide(L)'
;MQLVLRANGQQATINMDNAGSQVLVVGQYRYRPSHMAHKVRRLAHTMWGSELSSDILNERMTFEALDGGRTSGPWIDSGSFSPRSGSFVSLGRWDEDGTVGIALHELAHEMHMRRGGYDDSDGVMREAVSLMAEREAGLRRLFEREPYYTASNLVNQLMDLKAFGRQPFTRRWNELMDLTTDVALSDLVNYYLDKSERVGLEKWLKNFTPDVDLRDALLGKLAVVALRYSLDLRRQLLSRLVRCSPSLAPDQVAYILDSIVTLDRRYPGDDLGRIIDFCFAPHTRQRRRLFAFG
;
A
#
# COMPACT_ATOMS: atom_id res chain seq x y z
N MET A 1 -18.92 2.18 19.16
CA MET A 1 -17.89 1.14 18.94
C MET A 1 -17.99 0.07 20.02
N GLN A 2 -17.62 -1.17 19.68
CA GLN A 2 -17.71 -2.30 20.60
C GLN A 2 -16.35 -2.96 20.81
N LEU A 3 -16.07 -3.35 22.05
CA LEU A 3 -14.97 -4.23 22.41
C LEU A 3 -15.53 -5.58 22.85
N VAL A 4 -15.19 -6.62 22.12
CA VAL A 4 -15.55 -8.00 22.40
C VAL A 4 -14.38 -8.67 23.13
N LEU A 5 -14.63 -9.15 24.34
CA LEU A 5 -13.71 -9.99 25.10
C LEU A 5 -14.08 -11.45 24.86
N ARG A 6 -13.12 -12.26 24.39
CA ARG A 6 -13.30 -13.70 24.21
C ARG A 6 -12.33 -14.46 25.11
N ALA A 7 -12.87 -15.26 26.02
CA ALA A 7 -12.10 -16.05 26.99
C ALA A 7 -12.79 -17.40 27.22
N ASN A 8 -12.07 -18.52 27.07
CA ASN A 8 -12.58 -19.87 27.42
C ASN A 8 -13.98 -20.22 26.85
N GLY A 9 -14.28 -19.79 25.62
CA GLY A 9 -15.58 -20.03 24.98
C GLY A 9 -16.71 -19.09 25.43
N GLN A 10 -16.42 -18.15 26.34
CA GLN A 10 -17.34 -17.07 26.72
C GLN A 10 -17.02 -15.78 25.94
N GLN A 11 -18.07 -15.01 25.67
CA GLN A 11 -17.99 -13.72 25.00
C GLN A 11 -18.67 -12.64 25.85
N ALA A 12 -17.98 -11.53 26.08
CA ALA A 12 -18.54 -10.34 26.70
C ALA A 12 -18.34 -9.13 25.77
N THR A 13 -19.36 -8.29 25.63
CA THR A 13 -19.29 -7.08 24.80
C THR A 13 -19.34 -5.84 25.66
N ILE A 14 -18.40 -4.93 25.43
CA ILE A 14 -18.27 -3.65 26.12
C ILE A 14 -18.55 -2.54 25.11
N ASN A 15 -19.51 -1.67 25.41
CA ASN A 15 -19.67 -0.42 24.67
C ASN A 15 -18.51 0.52 25.08
N MET A 16 -17.57 0.73 24.15
CA MET A 16 -16.35 1.46 24.43
C MET A 16 -16.61 2.93 24.75
N ASP A 17 -17.64 3.52 24.13
CA ASP A 17 -17.98 4.94 24.31
C ASP A 17 -18.48 5.22 25.73
N ASN A 18 -19.17 4.25 26.34
CA ASN A 18 -19.75 4.35 27.68
C ASN A 18 -18.88 3.68 28.76
N ALA A 19 -17.68 3.22 28.43
CA ALA A 19 -16.79 2.52 29.38
C ALA A 19 -16.16 3.44 30.45
N GLY A 20 -16.35 4.77 30.36
CA GLY A 20 -15.82 5.73 31.32
C GLY A 20 -14.30 5.61 31.54
N SER A 21 -13.86 5.62 32.80
CA SER A 21 -12.45 5.46 33.18
C SER A 21 -12.03 4.00 33.36
N GLN A 22 -12.81 3.03 32.87
CA GLN A 22 -12.50 1.62 33.01
C GLN A 22 -11.17 1.28 32.32
N VAL A 23 -10.32 0.55 33.03
CA VAL A 23 -9.11 -0.06 32.49
C VAL A 23 -9.34 -1.56 32.42
N LEU A 24 -9.16 -2.13 31.24
CA LEU A 24 -9.25 -3.57 31.01
C LEU A 24 -7.87 -4.17 30.98
N VAL A 25 -7.69 -5.30 31.66
CA VAL A 25 -6.46 -6.08 31.64
C VAL A 25 -6.77 -7.42 31.00
N VAL A 26 -6.10 -7.75 29.90
CA VAL A 26 -6.26 -9.04 29.20
C VAL A 26 -4.87 -9.63 29.01
N GLY A 27 -4.61 -10.78 29.67
CA GLY A 27 -3.26 -11.30 29.81
C GLY A 27 -2.30 -10.27 30.43
N GLN A 28 -1.27 -9.90 29.67
CA GLN A 28 -0.27 -8.90 30.08
C GLN A 28 -0.57 -7.46 29.59
N TYR A 29 -1.63 -7.27 28.80
CA TYR A 29 -1.93 -6.00 28.16
C TYR A 29 -3.00 -5.22 28.91
N ARG A 30 -2.91 -3.89 28.83
CA ARG A 30 -3.84 -2.96 29.47
C ARG A 30 -4.45 -2.05 28.41
N TYR A 31 -5.78 -2.02 28.37
CA TYR A 31 -6.55 -1.24 27.41
C TYR A 31 -7.44 -0.23 28.14
N ARG A 32 -7.67 0.91 27.48
CA ARG A 32 -8.56 1.97 27.96
C ARG A 32 -9.65 2.20 26.90
N PRO A 33 -10.75 1.43 26.94
CA PRO A 33 -11.70 1.39 25.82
C PRO A 33 -12.26 2.75 25.44
N SER A 34 -12.63 3.58 26.43
CA SER A 34 -13.13 4.93 26.17
C SER A 34 -12.08 5.82 25.52
N HIS A 35 -10.82 5.79 25.98
CA HIS A 35 -9.75 6.60 25.40
C HIS A 35 -9.46 6.21 23.95
N MET A 36 -9.36 4.90 23.70
CA MET A 36 -9.18 4.35 22.36
C MET A 36 -10.32 4.78 21.43
N ALA A 37 -11.58 4.61 21.85
CA ALA A 37 -12.75 5.04 21.09
C ALA A 37 -12.72 6.54 20.76
N HIS A 38 -12.46 7.40 21.76
CA HIS A 38 -12.35 8.84 21.53
C HIS A 38 -11.23 9.18 20.55
N LYS A 39 -10.07 8.52 20.66
CA LYS A 39 -8.93 8.75 19.78
C LYS A 39 -9.22 8.31 18.34
N VAL A 40 -9.80 7.13 18.13
CA VAL A 40 -10.22 6.64 16.80
C VAL A 40 -11.23 7.61 16.19
N ARG A 41 -12.28 8.00 16.92
CA ARG A 41 -13.29 8.95 16.42
C ARG A 41 -12.67 10.27 15.98
N ARG A 42 -11.82 10.84 16.82
CA ARG A 42 -11.16 12.11 16.52
C ARG A 42 -10.31 12.03 15.26
N LEU A 43 -9.50 10.98 15.13
CA LEU A 43 -8.63 10.80 13.96
C LEU A 43 -9.44 10.49 12.70
N ALA A 44 -10.42 9.59 12.78
CA ALA A 44 -11.30 9.24 11.68
C ALA A 44 -12.09 10.45 11.17
N HIS A 45 -12.60 11.29 12.08
CA HIS A 45 -13.26 12.54 11.71
C HIS A 45 -12.29 13.54 11.08
N THR A 46 -11.04 13.60 11.54
CA THR A 46 -10.00 14.45 10.93
C THR A 46 -9.66 13.99 9.51
N MET A 47 -9.66 12.67 9.28
CA MET A 47 -9.29 12.05 8.02
C MET A 47 -10.39 12.15 6.96
N TRP A 48 -11.60 11.72 7.32
CA TRP A 48 -12.71 11.52 6.38
C TRP A 48 -13.90 12.44 6.64
N GLY A 49 -13.94 13.18 7.75
CA GLY A 49 -14.91 14.25 8.01
C GLY A 49 -16.36 13.83 7.76
N SER A 50 -16.99 14.49 6.80
CA SER A 50 -18.38 14.25 6.39
C SER A 50 -18.60 12.98 5.57
N GLU A 51 -17.54 12.39 5.01
CA GLU A 51 -17.64 11.13 4.27
C GLU A 51 -17.82 9.93 5.21
N LEU A 52 -17.39 10.07 6.46
CA LEU A 52 -17.54 9.05 7.47
C LEU A 52 -18.92 9.14 8.12
N SER A 53 -19.82 8.24 7.72
CA SER A 53 -21.08 8.05 8.46
C SER A 53 -20.79 7.61 9.91
N SER A 54 -21.53 8.18 10.86
CA SER A 54 -21.44 7.83 12.29
C SER A 54 -21.66 6.35 12.55
N ASP A 55 -22.45 5.70 11.71
CA ASP A 55 -22.87 4.31 11.88
C ASP A 55 -21.73 3.35 11.54
N ILE A 56 -20.78 3.77 10.71
CA ILE A 56 -19.61 2.95 10.34
C ILE A 56 -18.77 2.60 11.58
N LEU A 57 -18.46 3.60 12.41
CA LEU A 57 -17.70 3.37 13.63
C LEU A 57 -18.50 2.54 14.65
N ASN A 58 -19.82 2.63 14.65
CA ASN A 58 -20.65 1.96 15.65
C ASN A 58 -21.01 0.53 15.30
N GLU A 59 -21.25 0.26 14.02
CA GLU A 59 -21.83 -0.99 13.53
C GLU A 59 -20.81 -1.85 12.79
N ARG A 60 -19.77 -1.23 12.23
CA ARG A 60 -18.79 -1.92 11.38
C ARG A 60 -17.39 -1.93 11.95
N MET A 61 -17.17 -1.43 13.17
CA MET A 61 -15.86 -1.49 13.82
C MET A 61 -15.96 -2.18 15.18
N THR A 62 -15.36 -3.36 15.27
CA THR A 62 -15.31 -4.17 16.48
C THR A 62 -13.87 -4.40 16.89
N PHE A 63 -13.55 -4.12 18.15
CA PHE A 63 -12.28 -4.49 18.75
C PHE A 63 -12.43 -5.84 19.43
N GLU A 64 -11.44 -6.71 19.33
CA GLU A 64 -11.48 -8.03 19.97
C GLU A 64 -10.27 -8.23 20.86
N ALA A 65 -10.46 -8.52 22.15
CA ALA A 65 -9.37 -8.96 23.02
C ALA A 65 -9.53 -10.46 23.32
N LEU A 66 -8.47 -11.22 23.05
CA LEU A 66 -8.43 -12.67 23.21
C LEU A 66 -7.67 -13.04 24.48
N ASP A 67 -8.32 -13.72 25.42
CA ASP A 67 -7.70 -14.27 26.62
C ASP A 67 -7.33 -15.75 26.37
N GLY A 68 -6.04 -16.06 26.34
CA GLY A 68 -5.56 -17.45 26.37
C GLY A 68 -5.36 -18.19 25.03
N GLY A 69 -5.28 -17.50 23.89
CA GLY A 69 -4.77 -18.14 22.65
C GLY A 69 -3.26 -18.39 22.75
N ARG A 70 -2.74 -19.49 22.16
CA ARG A 70 -1.28 -19.73 22.01
C ARG A 70 -0.61 -18.41 21.59
N THR A 71 0.59 -18.13 22.09
CA THR A 71 1.50 -17.13 21.49
C THR A 71 1.92 -17.61 20.11
N SER A 72 0.97 -17.68 19.19
CA SER A 72 1.16 -18.17 17.83
C SER A 72 1.79 -17.06 17.02
N GLY A 73 3.10 -16.91 17.20
CA GLY A 73 3.98 -16.06 16.42
C GLY A 73 3.73 -14.55 16.52
N PRO A 74 4.71 -13.73 16.13
CA PRO A 74 4.58 -12.28 16.03
C PRO A 74 3.64 -11.80 14.89
N TRP A 75 2.78 -12.67 14.36
CA TRP A 75 2.04 -12.47 13.10
C TRP A 75 0.53 -12.79 13.17
N ILE A 76 -0.04 -13.03 14.36
CA ILE A 76 -1.52 -13.20 14.53
C ILE A 76 -2.18 -11.89 15.04
N ASP A 77 -1.39 -10.83 15.12
CA ASP A 77 -1.86 -9.47 15.40
C ASP A 77 -2.40 -8.85 14.10
N SER A 78 -3.64 -9.21 13.73
CA SER A 78 -4.28 -8.80 12.48
C SER A 78 -5.53 -7.95 12.73
N GLY A 79 -5.67 -6.88 11.94
CA GLY A 79 -7.00 -6.40 11.58
C GLY A 79 -7.53 -7.28 10.44
N SER A 80 -8.84 -7.49 10.41
CA SER A 80 -9.47 -8.16 9.28
C SER A 80 -10.73 -7.42 8.86
N PHE A 81 -10.73 -7.05 7.58
CA PHE A 81 -11.84 -6.38 6.95
C PHE A 81 -12.72 -7.39 6.21
N SER A 82 -14.02 -7.30 6.41
CA SER A 82 -15.01 -8.04 5.65
C SER A 82 -16.11 -7.09 5.16
N PRO A 83 -16.42 -7.07 3.85
CA PRO A 83 -17.52 -6.25 3.33
C PRO A 83 -18.87 -6.58 3.99
N ARG A 84 -19.07 -7.83 4.42
CA ARG A 84 -20.31 -8.33 5.03
C ARG A 84 -20.42 -8.06 6.52
N SER A 85 -19.32 -8.20 7.26
CA SER A 85 -19.32 -8.16 8.73
C SER A 85 -18.58 -6.96 9.33
N GLY A 86 -18.03 -6.09 8.49
CA GLY A 86 -17.25 -4.94 8.92
C GLY A 86 -15.79 -5.31 9.28
N SER A 87 -15.16 -4.38 9.95
CA SER A 87 -13.78 -4.37 10.41
C SER A 87 -13.65 -4.96 11.81
N PHE A 88 -12.72 -5.90 11.96
CA PHE A 88 -12.32 -6.45 13.25
C PHE A 88 -10.88 -6.07 13.56
N VAL A 89 -10.66 -5.47 14.73
CA VAL A 89 -9.35 -5.07 15.22
C VAL A 89 -8.97 -5.97 16.38
N SER A 90 -8.06 -6.91 16.15
CA SER A 90 -7.54 -7.76 17.23
C SER A 90 -6.60 -6.96 18.14
N LEU A 91 -6.94 -6.90 19.43
CA LEU A 91 -6.15 -6.29 20.49
C LEU A 91 -5.07 -7.25 20.94
N GLY A 92 -3.87 -7.04 20.40
CA GLY A 92 -2.67 -7.83 20.66
C GLY A 92 -1.61 -7.06 21.45
N ARG A 93 -0.34 -7.14 21.03
CA ARG A 93 0.81 -6.56 21.76
C ARG A 93 0.90 -5.04 21.76
N TRP A 94 -0.07 -4.36 21.18
CA TRP A 94 0.00 -2.94 20.87
C TRP A 94 -0.49 -2.11 22.04
N ASP A 95 0.18 -0.99 22.27
CA ASP A 95 -0.35 0.07 23.11
C ASP A 95 -1.56 0.74 22.44
N GLU A 96 -2.08 1.77 23.11
CA GLU A 96 -3.20 2.55 22.59
C GLU A 96 -2.91 3.08 21.17
N ASP A 97 -1.66 3.47 20.88
CA ASP A 97 -1.28 4.09 19.61
C ASP A 97 -1.23 3.07 18.47
N GLY A 98 -0.59 1.92 18.69
CA GLY A 98 -0.57 0.85 17.69
C GLY A 98 -1.96 0.29 17.40
N THR A 99 -2.80 0.16 18.42
CA THR A 99 -4.19 -0.30 18.24
C THR A 99 -5.03 0.68 17.44
N VAL A 100 -4.91 1.97 17.76
CA VAL A 100 -5.62 3.03 17.04
C VAL A 100 -5.18 3.08 15.58
N GLY A 101 -3.87 2.90 15.31
CA GLY A 101 -3.36 2.80 13.93
C GLY A 101 -4.01 1.66 13.16
N ILE A 102 -4.07 0.46 13.74
CA ILE A 102 -4.73 -0.70 13.11
C ILE A 102 -6.22 -0.44 12.89
N ALA A 103 -6.91 0.23 13.82
CA ALA A 103 -8.31 0.59 13.60
C ALA A 103 -8.53 1.53 12.41
N LEU A 104 -7.62 2.49 12.20
CA LEU A 104 -7.67 3.38 11.04
C LEU A 104 -7.28 2.67 9.73
N HIS A 105 -6.41 1.65 9.79
CA HIS A 105 -6.14 0.76 8.65
C HIS A 105 -7.42 0.08 8.18
N GLU A 106 -8.16 -0.55 9.09
CA GLU A 106 -9.39 -1.24 8.73
C GLU A 106 -10.48 -0.28 8.27
N LEU A 107 -10.55 0.91 8.88
CA LEU A 107 -11.48 1.95 8.46
C LEU A 107 -11.16 2.49 7.06
N ALA A 108 -9.89 2.58 6.70
CA ALA A 108 -9.49 2.96 5.35
C ALA A 108 -9.99 1.96 4.31
N HIS A 109 -9.95 0.65 4.58
CA HIS A 109 -10.55 -0.36 3.69
C HIS A 109 -12.06 -0.15 3.50
N GLU A 110 -12.78 0.13 4.58
CA GLU A 110 -14.21 0.44 4.54
C GLU A 110 -14.50 1.71 3.72
N MET A 111 -13.71 2.77 3.92
CA MET A 111 -13.87 4.03 3.21
C MET A 111 -13.51 3.89 1.72
N HIS A 112 -12.50 3.09 1.40
CA HIS A 112 -12.12 2.78 0.03
C HIS A 112 -13.25 2.03 -0.71
N MET A 113 -13.84 1.00 -0.09
CA MET A 113 -14.99 0.26 -0.66
C MET A 113 -16.15 1.16 -1.05
N ARG A 114 -16.46 2.14 -0.22
CA ARG A 114 -17.59 3.05 -0.44
C ARG A 114 -17.40 3.96 -1.64
N ARG A 115 -16.17 4.13 -2.11
CA ARG A 115 -15.85 4.82 -3.37
C ARG A 115 -15.81 3.89 -4.58
N GLY A 116 -16.27 2.64 -4.43
CA GLY A 116 -16.31 1.65 -5.51
C GLY A 116 -15.02 0.87 -5.72
N GLY A 117 -14.03 1.04 -4.84
CA GLY A 117 -12.75 0.33 -4.98
C GLY A 117 -12.87 -1.11 -4.52
N TYR A 118 -12.92 -2.05 -5.46
CA TYR A 118 -12.57 -3.48 -5.38
C TYR A 118 -12.61 -3.99 -6.84
N ASP A 119 -11.66 -3.55 -7.66
CA ASP A 119 -11.33 -4.31 -8.87
C ASP A 119 -10.21 -5.29 -8.52
N ASP A 120 -10.20 -6.47 -9.15
CA ASP A 120 -9.32 -7.60 -8.80
C ASP A 120 -7.82 -7.31 -9.01
N SER A 121 -7.50 -6.16 -9.61
CA SER A 121 -6.16 -5.77 -10.05
C SER A 121 -5.29 -5.07 -8.99
N ASP A 122 -5.81 -4.64 -7.83
CA ASP A 122 -5.07 -3.67 -7.01
C ASP A 122 -5.00 -3.89 -5.49
N GLY A 123 -4.49 -5.06 -5.09
CA GLY A 123 -4.14 -5.32 -3.68
C GLY A 123 -3.06 -4.39 -3.12
N VAL A 124 -2.27 -3.71 -3.95
CA VAL A 124 -1.20 -2.81 -3.51
C VAL A 124 -1.73 -1.45 -3.10
N MET A 125 -2.54 -0.81 -3.95
CA MET A 125 -3.11 0.50 -3.61
C MET A 125 -4.10 0.38 -2.45
N ARG A 126 -4.85 -0.74 -2.41
CA ARG A 126 -5.70 -1.06 -1.26
C ARG A 126 -4.92 -1.05 0.05
N GLU A 127 -3.77 -1.72 0.11
CA GLU A 127 -2.94 -1.65 1.31
C GLU A 127 -2.26 -0.29 1.48
N ALA A 128 -1.94 0.43 0.41
CA ALA A 128 -1.28 1.73 0.49
C ALA A 128 -2.18 2.79 1.16
N VAL A 129 -3.47 2.83 0.82
CA VAL A 129 -4.43 3.76 1.46
C VAL A 129 -4.57 3.46 2.96
N SER A 130 -4.57 2.19 3.33
CA SER A 130 -4.69 1.76 4.73
C SER A 130 -3.40 2.02 5.53
N LEU A 131 -2.24 1.81 4.92
CA LEU A 131 -0.94 2.17 5.52
C LEU A 131 -0.73 3.68 5.65
N MET A 132 -1.31 4.49 4.75
CA MET A 132 -1.32 5.94 4.91
C MET A 132 -2.13 6.36 6.14
N ALA A 133 -3.30 5.74 6.37
CA ALA A 133 -4.13 5.99 7.54
C ALA A 133 -3.41 5.62 8.86
N GLU A 134 -2.70 4.50 8.90
CA GLU A 134 -1.84 4.14 10.05
C GLU A 134 -0.77 5.19 10.34
N ARG A 135 -0.08 5.63 9.29
CA ARG A 135 1.02 6.58 9.40
C ARG A 135 0.57 7.91 9.95
N GLU A 136 -0.64 8.34 9.60
CA GLU A 136 -1.25 9.56 10.13
C GLU A 136 -1.59 9.41 11.64
N ALA A 137 -1.89 8.20 12.11
CA ALA A 137 -1.98 7.88 13.53
C ALA A 137 -0.62 7.75 14.25
N GLY A 138 0.49 7.90 13.52
CA GLY A 138 1.84 7.76 14.05
C GLY A 138 2.38 6.32 14.02
N LEU A 139 1.60 5.34 13.56
CA LEU A 139 2.04 3.95 13.44
C LEU A 139 2.84 3.77 12.14
N ARG A 140 4.05 3.22 12.24
CA ARG A 140 4.90 2.90 11.08
C ARG A 140 5.32 1.44 11.17
N ARG A 141 4.97 0.68 10.13
CA ARG A 141 5.30 -0.74 10.02
C ARG A 141 6.07 -1.00 8.73
N LEU A 142 7.06 -1.89 8.82
CA LEU A 142 7.77 -2.43 7.67
C LEU A 142 7.25 -3.85 7.43
N PHE A 143 7.07 -4.20 6.17
CA PHE A 143 6.54 -5.49 5.77
C PHE A 143 7.50 -6.18 4.83
N GLU A 144 7.59 -7.50 4.92
CA GLU A 144 8.43 -8.33 4.04
C GLU A 144 7.58 -9.12 3.03
N ARG A 145 6.24 -8.99 3.10
CA ARG A 145 5.30 -9.78 2.30
C ARG A 145 4.43 -8.89 1.42
N GLU A 146 4.16 -9.38 0.22
CA GLU A 146 3.23 -8.76 -0.71
C GLU A 146 1.76 -8.96 -0.29
N PRO A 147 0.86 -8.01 -0.59
CA PRO A 147 1.09 -6.71 -1.22
C PRO A 147 1.62 -5.61 -0.28
N TYR A 148 1.69 -5.87 1.03
CA TYR A 148 2.04 -4.90 2.07
C TYR A 148 3.44 -4.28 1.93
N TYR A 149 4.42 -5.06 1.47
CA TYR A 149 5.77 -4.57 1.18
C TYR A 149 5.74 -3.45 0.14
N THR A 150 5.12 -3.72 -1.02
CA THR A 150 4.99 -2.75 -2.11
C THR A 150 4.20 -1.53 -1.67
N ALA A 151 3.09 -1.74 -0.97
CA ALA A 151 2.26 -0.66 -0.44
C ALA A 151 3.01 0.24 0.55
N SER A 152 3.81 -0.34 1.44
CA SER A 152 4.64 0.42 2.40
C SER A 152 5.71 1.24 1.67
N ASN A 153 6.38 0.65 0.68
CA ASN A 153 7.35 1.36 -0.15
C ASN A 153 6.71 2.55 -0.87
N LEU A 154 5.54 2.35 -1.48
CA LEU A 154 4.79 3.40 -2.15
C LEU A 154 4.45 4.55 -1.21
N VAL A 155 3.86 4.26 -0.05
CA VAL A 155 3.50 5.29 0.95
C VAL A 155 4.75 6.02 1.45
N ASN A 156 5.86 5.32 1.66
CA ASN A 156 7.11 5.95 2.06
C ASN A 156 7.59 6.97 1.03
N GLN A 157 7.61 6.57 -0.24
CA GLN A 157 8.04 7.44 -1.33
C GLN A 157 7.11 8.64 -1.52
N LEU A 158 5.80 8.42 -1.47
CA LEU A 158 4.80 9.49 -1.48
C LEU A 158 5.06 10.49 -0.37
N MET A 159 5.28 10.02 0.86
CA MET A 159 5.48 10.88 2.02
C MET A 159 6.82 11.63 2.02
N ASP A 160 7.84 11.12 1.33
CA ASP A 160 9.13 11.79 1.16
C ASP A 160 9.05 12.94 0.15
N LEU A 161 8.06 12.94 -0.74
CA LEU A 161 7.77 14.08 -1.60
C LEU A 161 7.16 15.22 -0.78
N LYS A 162 7.89 16.33 -0.67
CA LYS A 162 7.41 17.53 0.04
C LYS A 162 6.04 18.03 -0.44
N ALA A 163 5.74 17.87 -1.73
CA ALA A 163 4.50 18.32 -2.34
C ALA A 163 3.29 17.43 -1.99
N PHE A 164 3.52 16.16 -1.62
CA PHE A 164 2.49 15.23 -1.15
C PHE A 164 2.43 15.21 0.38
N GLY A 165 3.57 14.96 1.05
CA GLY A 165 3.64 14.79 2.50
C GLY A 165 3.24 16.01 3.34
N ARG A 166 3.25 17.22 2.77
CA ARG A 166 2.78 18.45 3.45
C ARG A 166 1.28 18.71 3.29
N GLN A 167 0.60 17.95 2.45
CA GLN A 167 -0.83 18.15 2.24
C GLN A 167 -1.65 17.60 3.41
N PRO A 168 -2.83 18.18 3.68
CA PRO A 168 -3.81 17.59 4.58
C PRO A 168 -4.15 16.15 4.17
N PHE A 169 -4.44 15.29 5.15
CA PHE A 169 -4.75 13.87 4.91
C PHE A 169 -5.81 13.68 3.82
N THR A 170 -6.93 14.42 3.88
CA THR A 170 -8.03 14.28 2.92
C THR A 170 -7.60 14.53 1.48
N ARG A 171 -6.63 15.43 1.24
CA ARG A 171 -6.08 15.65 -0.11
C ARG A 171 -5.22 14.48 -0.56
N ARG A 172 -4.30 14.01 0.29
CA ARG A 172 -3.49 12.81 0.01
C ARG A 172 -4.34 11.57 -0.22
N TRP A 173 -5.42 11.42 0.55
CA TRP A 173 -6.42 10.37 0.39
C TRP A 173 -7.10 10.45 -0.95
N ASN A 174 -7.63 11.62 -1.33
CA ASN A 174 -8.28 11.79 -2.63
C ASN A 174 -7.30 11.55 -3.77
N GLU A 175 -6.08 12.11 -3.70
CA GLU A 175 -5.03 11.84 -4.68
C GLU A 175 -4.74 10.34 -4.77
N LEU A 176 -4.61 9.63 -3.64
CA LEU A 176 -4.40 8.19 -3.63
C LEU A 176 -5.57 7.37 -4.17
N MET A 177 -6.79 7.82 -3.93
CA MET A 177 -8.01 7.19 -4.40
C MET A 177 -8.22 7.41 -5.89
N ASP A 178 -7.84 8.55 -6.43
CA ASP A 178 -7.91 8.81 -7.87
C ASP A 178 -6.97 7.86 -8.65
N LEU A 179 -5.87 7.42 -8.00
CA LEU A 179 -4.92 6.44 -8.53
C LEU A 179 -5.44 5.01 -8.62
N THR A 180 -6.59 4.68 -8.02
CA THR A 180 -7.18 3.33 -8.13
C THR A 180 -7.86 3.11 -9.50
N THR A 181 -7.58 3.97 -10.47
CA THR A 181 -7.93 3.82 -11.88
C THR A 181 -6.66 3.59 -12.70
N ASP A 182 -6.68 2.66 -13.67
CA ASP A 182 -5.50 2.31 -14.48
C ASP A 182 -4.85 3.54 -15.15
N VAL A 183 -5.65 4.55 -15.48
CA VAL A 183 -5.21 5.82 -16.08
C VAL A 183 -4.37 6.64 -15.10
N ALA A 184 -4.77 6.75 -13.84
CA ALA A 184 -4.11 7.59 -12.86
C ALA A 184 -2.81 6.98 -12.29
N LEU A 185 -2.69 5.64 -12.30
CA LEU A 185 -1.44 4.97 -11.96
C LEU A 185 -0.31 5.34 -12.94
N SER A 186 -0.65 5.56 -14.22
CA SER A 186 0.30 6.04 -15.24
C SER A 186 0.73 7.49 -15.00
N ASP A 187 -0.18 8.35 -14.52
CA ASP A 187 0.11 9.74 -14.15
C ASP A 187 1.02 9.84 -12.93
N LEU A 188 0.98 8.84 -12.06
CA LEU A 188 1.90 8.75 -10.95
C LEU A 188 3.33 8.48 -11.39
N VAL A 189 3.54 7.61 -12.37
CA VAL A 189 4.86 7.45 -13.01
C VAL A 189 5.32 8.79 -13.54
N ASN A 190 4.45 9.53 -14.25
CA ASN A 190 4.79 10.87 -14.69
C ASN A 190 5.20 11.76 -13.50
N TYR A 191 4.44 11.79 -12.40
CA TYR A 191 4.77 12.59 -11.22
C TYR A 191 6.16 12.30 -10.64
N TYR A 192 6.55 11.02 -10.60
CA TYR A 192 7.82 10.56 -10.02
C TYR A 192 9.04 10.64 -10.93
N LEU A 193 8.84 10.86 -12.22
CA LEU A 193 9.94 11.00 -13.16
C LEU A 193 10.45 12.42 -13.22
N ASP A 194 11.77 12.56 -13.27
CA ASP A 194 12.39 13.82 -13.60
C ASP A 194 12.00 14.22 -15.02
N LYS A 195 12.00 15.53 -15.31
CA LYS A 195 11.58 16.06 -16.62
C LYS A 195 12.28 15.37 -17.79
N SER A 196 13.56 15.03 -17.66
CA SER A 196 14.32 14.30 -18.68
C SER A 196 13.88 12.86 -18.88
N GLU A 197 13.46 12.19 -17.81
CA GLU A 197 13.01 10.80 -17.82
C GLU A 197 11.61 10.70 -18.44
N ARG A 198 10.72 11.64 -18.12
CA ARG A 198 9.40 11.78 -18.75
C ARG A 198 9.53 11.89 -20.27
N VAL A 199 10.36 12.82 -20.74
CA VAL A 199 10.59 13.05 -22.17
C VAL A 199 11.20 11.81 -22.84
N GLY A 200 12.10 11.11 -22.15
CA GLY A 200 12.70 9.86 -22.64
C GLY A 200 11.68 8.74 -22.81
N LEU A 201 10.84 8.52 -21.80
CA LEU A 201 9.79 7.51 -21.81
C LEU A 201 8.71 7.82 -22.86
N GLU A 202 8.25 9.08 -22.92
CA GLU A 202 7.26 9.53 -23.90
C GLU A 202 7.76 9.30 -25.34
N LYS A 203 9.01 9.69 -25.61
CA LYS A 203 9.63 9.49 -26.92
C LYS A 203 9.79 8.01 -27.26
N TRP A 204 10.16 7.19 -26.27
CA TRP A 204 10.29 5.75 -26.47
C TRP A 204 8.93 5.10 -26.78
N LEU A 205 7.88 5.39 -26.00
CA LEU A 205 6.54 4.85 -26.22
C LEU A 205 5.99 5.21 -27.60
N LYS A 206 6.15 6.48 -28.03
CA LYS A 206 5.74 6.94 -29.36
C LYS A 206 6.46 6.20 -30.50
N ASN A 207 7.73 5.83 -30.29
CA ASN A 207 8.51 5.07 -31.28
C ASN A 207 8.23 3.56 -31.21
N PHE A 208 7.80 3.06 -30.05
CA PHE A 208 7.59 1.64 -29.80
C PHE A 208 6.28 1.14 -30.41
N THR A 209 5.19 1.91 -30.28
CA THR A 209 3.92 1.60 -30.93
C THR A 209 3.11 2.87 -31.21
N PRO A 210 2.44 2.96 -32.38
CA PRO A 210 1.50 4.05 -32.65
C PRO A 210 0.14 3.87 -31.93
N ASP A 211 -0.18 2.65 -31.50
CA ASP A 211 -1.42 2.31 -30.79
C ASP A 211 -1.46 3.03 -29.42
N VAL A 212 -2.54 3.75 -29.14
CA VAL A 212 -2.72 4.51 -27.89
C VAL A 212 -3.07 3.57 -26.75
N ASP A 213 -4.01 2.65 -26.96
CA ASP A 213 -4.51 1.75 -25.92
C ASP A 213 -3.40 0.83 -25.42
N LEU A 214 -2.54 0.36 -26.33
CA LEU A 214 -1.38 -0.43 -25.99
C LEU A 214 -0.29 0.38 -25.24
N ARG A 215 -0.13 1.68 -25.56
CA ARG A 215 0.79 2.55 -24.81
C ARG A 215 0.31 2.73 -23.38
N ASP A 216 -0.98 2.96 -23.21
CA ASP A 216 -1.60 3.17 -21.89
C ASP A 216 -1.52 1.89 -21.05
N ALA A 217 -1.77 0.72 -21.65
CA ALA A 217 -1.60 -0.57 -20.98
C ALA A 217 -0.14 -0.82 -20.54
N LEU A 218 0.85 -0.52 -21.40
CA LEU A 218 2.26 -0.64 -21.06
C LEU A 218 2.69 0.35 -19.97
N LEU A 219 2.17 1.58 -20.00
CA LEU A 219 2.39 2.59 -18.98
C LEU A 219 1.81 2.16 -17.63
N GLY A 220 0.58 1.66 -17.60
CA GLY A 220 -0.05 1.12 -16.39
C GLY A 220 0.78 -0.03 -15.81
N LYS A 221 1.21 -0.98 -16.64
CA LYS A 221 2.06 -2.09 -16.20
C LYS A 221 3.41 -1.63 -15.66
N LEU A 222 4.06 -0.70 -16.36
CA LEU A 222 5.31 -0.08 -15.92
C LEU A 222 5.14 0.64 -14.59
N ALA A 223 4.00 1.32 -14.39
CA ALA A 223 3.66 1.97 -13.13
C ALA A 223 3.56 0.97 -11.98
N VAL A 224 2.76 -0.08 -12.14
CA VAL A 224 2.63 -1.14 -11.13
C VAL A 224 4.00 -1.73 -10.74
N VAL A 225 4.87 -1.98 -11.73
CA VAL A 225 6.20 -2.55 -11.48
C VAL A 225 7.14 -1.53 -10.84
N ALA A 226 7.19 -0.30 -11.35
CA ALA A 226 8.07 0.75 -10.86
C ALA A 226 7.75 1.23 -9.44
N LEU A 227 6.50 1.08 -9.00
CA LEU A 227 6.07 1.49 -7.66
C LEU A 227 6.56 0.59 -6.54
N ARG A 228 6.94 -0.65 -6.88
CA ARG A 228 7.53 -1.62 -5.94
C ARG A 228 8.92 -1.23 -5.46
N TYR A 229 9.63 -0.45 -6.26
CA TYR A 229 11.07 -0.26 -6.10
C TYR A 229 11.41 1.16 -5.69
N SER A 230 12.58 1.31 -5.05
CA SER A 230 13.13 2.62 -4.69
C SER A 230 13.34 3.50 -5.92
N LEU A 231 13.51 4.82 -5.71
CA LEU A 231 13.74 5.76 -6.80
C LEU A 231 14.91 5.34 -7.70
N ASP A 232 16.03 4.91 -7.13
CA ASP A 232 17.21 4.52 -7.91
C ASP A 232 16.96 3.28 -8.77
N LEU A 233 16.26 2.28 -8.23
CA LEU A 233 15.90 1.07 -8.96
C LEU A 233 14.84 1.35 -10.03
N ARG A 234 13.91 2.28 -9.78
CA ARG A 234 12.98 2.78 -10.80
C ARG A 234 13.71 3.45 -11.94
N ARG A 235 14.69 4.32 -11.65
CA ARG A 235 15.52 4.96 -12.67
C ARG A 235 16.29 3.92 -13.49
N GLN A 236 16.82 2.90 -12.83
CA GLN A 236 17.47 1.78 -13.52
C GLN A 236 16.49 1.03 -14.43
N LEU A 237 15.32 0.64 -13.93
CA LEU A 237 14.25 -0.02 -14.69
C LEU A 237 13.92 0.75 -15.97
N LEU A 238 13.66 2.05 -15.84
CA LEU A 238 13.30 2.92 -16.95
C LEU A 238 14.46 3.13 -17.92
N SER A 239 15.67 3.33 -17.41
CA SER A 239 16.87 3.43 -18.24
C SER A 239 17.12 2.15 -19.05
N ARG A 240 16.73 0.98 -18.55
CA ARG A 240 16.85 -0.28 -19.29
C ARG A 240 15.73 -0.42 -20.31
N LEU A 241 14.50 -0.10 -19.93
CA LEU A 241 13.33 -0.15 -20.81
C LEU A 241 13.51 0.70 -22.07
N VAL A 242 13.93 1.97 -21.92
CA VAL A 242 14.13 2.87 -23.08
C VAL A 242 15.29 2.46 -23.99
N ARG A 243 16.11 1.49 -23.58
CA ARG A 243 17.22 0.92 -24.36
C ARG A 243 16.89 -0.42 -25.00
N CYS A 244 15.67 -0.94 -24.78
CA CYS A 244 15.21 -2.14 -25.46
C CYS A 244 15.20 -1.95 -26.98
N SER A 245 15.42 -3.04 -27.71
CA SER A 245 15.33 -3.03 -29.17
C SER A 245 13.95 -2.53 -29.62
N PRO A 246 13.85 -1.65 -30.63
CA PRO A 246 12.56 -1.27 -31.22
C PRO A 246 11.79 -2.44 -31.84
N SER A 247 12.47 -3.58 -32.08
CA SER A 247 11.88 -4.81 -32.59
C SER A 247 11.27 -5.70 -31.50
N LEU A 248 11.36 -5.31 -30.23
CA LEU A 248 10.82 -6.06 -29.11
C LEU A 248 9.29 -6.00 -29.15
N ALA A 249 8.61 -7.14 -29.06
CA ALA A 249 7.15 -7.14 -29.07
C ALA A 249 6.59 -6.59 -27.74
N PRO A 250 5.40 -5.95 -27.74
CA PRO A 250 4.75 -5.47 -26.52
C PRO A 250 4.57 -6.55 -25.45
N ASP A 251 4.15 -7.76 -25.84
CA ASP A 251 3.99 -8.90 -24.93
C ASP A 251 5.31 -9.31 -24.28
N GLN A 252 6.44 -9.13 -24.98
CA GLN A 252 7.77 -9.40 -24.43
C GLN A 252 8.17 -8.34 -23.40
N VAL A 253 7.82 -7.07 -23.62
CA VAL A 253 8.01 -6.02 -22.60
C VAL A 253 7.18 -6.36 -21.37
N ALA A 254 5.93 -6.73 -21.56
CA ALA A 254 5.03 -7.13 -20.48
C ALA A 254 5.60 -8.33 -19.70
N TYR A 255 6.12 -9.33 -20.40
CA TYR A 255 6.76 -10.50 -19.80
C TYR A 255 8.04 -10.17 -19.01
N ILE A 256 8.87 -9.25 -19.51
CA ILE A 256 10.07 -8.79 -18.80
C ILE A 256 9.68 -8.14 -17.46
N LEU A 257 8.69 -7.25 -17.49
CA LEU A 257 8.19 -6.57 -16.29
C LEU A 257 7.64 -7.56 -15.25
N ASP A 258 6.88 -8.57 -15.69
CA ASP A 258 6.38 -9.63 -14.80
C ASP A 258 7.50 -10.53 -14.25
N SER A 259 8.52 -10.78 -15.06
CA SER A 259 9.67 -11.59 -14.66
C SER A 259 10.45 -10.93 -13.54
N ILE A 260 10.65 -9.61 -13.59
CA ILE A 260 11.31 -8.84 -12.53
C ILE A 260 10.51 -8.99 -11.22
N VAL A 261 9.19 -8.78 -11.29
CA VAL A 261 8.30 -8.95 -10.14
C VAL A 261 8.36 -10.38 -9.57
N THR A 262 8.35 -11.38 -10.44
CA THR A 262 8.36 -12.79 -10.05
C THR A 262 9.69 -13.16 -9.37
N LEU A 263 10.81 -12.68 -9.91
CA LEU A 263 12.14 -12.95 -9.37
C LEU A 263 12.37 -12.23 -8.04
N ASP A 264 11.96 -10.96 -7.94
CA ASP A 264 12.00 -10.20 -6.68
C ASP A 264 11.26 -10.94 -5.55
N ARG A 265 10.04 -11.41 -5.84
CA ARG A 265 9.24 -12.21 -4.89
C ARG A 265 9.89 -13.53 -4.50
N ARG A 266 10.57 -14.20 -5.43
CA ARG A 266 11.18 -15.51 -5.20
C ARG A 266 12.52 -15.40 -4.47
N TYR A 267 13.20 -14.27 -4.59
CA TYR A 267 14.53 -14.02 -4.05
C TYR A 267 14.63 -12.66 -3.32
N PRO A 268 13.91 -12.46 -2.19
CA PRO A 268 13.76 -11.16 -1.52
C PRO A 268 15.04 -10.61 -0.85
N GLY A 269 16.19 -11.26 -1.02
CA GLY A 269 17.50 -10.80 -0.54
C GLY A 269 18.54 -10.62 -1.66
N ASP A 270 18.17 -10.92 -2.91
CA ASP A 270 19.06 -10.74 -4.05
C ASP A 270 19.11 -9.25 -4.46
N ASP A 271 20.22 -8.85 -5.07
CA ASP A 271 20.38 -7.50 -5.60
C ASP A 271 19.39 -7.28 -6.75
N LEU A 272 18.26 -6.63 -6.44
CA LEU A 272 17.20 -6.32 -7.39
C LEU A 272 17.70 -5.53 -8.61
N GLY A 273 18.77 -4.74 -8.46
CA GLY A 273 19.43 -4.09 -9.59
C GLY A 273 20.00 -5.11 -10.58
N ARG A 274 20.54 -6.24 -10.10
CA ARG A 274 21.00 -7.35 -10.95
C ARG A 274 19.84 -8.12 -11.57
N ILE A 275 18.73 -8.30 -10.85
CA ILE A 275 17.53 -8.93 -11.41
C ILE A 275 17.00 -8.10 -12.59
N ILE A 276 16.86 -6.79 -12.41
CA ILE A 276 16.47 -5.86 -13.48
C ILE A 276 17.44 -5.99 -14.67
N ASP A 277 18.75 -5.92 -14.42
CA ASP A 277 19.74 -6.02 -15.48
C ASP A 277 19.70 -7.36 -16.22
N PHE A 278 19.50 -8.46 -15.49
CA PHE A 278 19.37 -9.81 -16.04
C PHE A 278 18.15 -9.93 -16.97
N CYS A 279 16.97 -9.47 -16.53
CA CYS A 279 15.74 -9.53 -17.32
C CYS A 279 15.82 -8.70 -18.61
N PHE A 280 16.53 -7.57 -18.59
CA PHE A 280 16.70 -6.72 -19.77
C PHE A 280 17.91 -7.07 -20.65
N ALA A 281 18.85 -7.90 -20.18
CA ALA A 281 20.08 -8.23 -20.90
C ALA A 281 19.85 -8.79 -22.32
N PRO A 282 18.86 -9.68 -22.58
CA PRO A 282 18.62 -10.20 -23.93
C PRO A 282 18.04 -9.17 -24.90
N HIS A 283 17.47 -8.08 -24.37
CA HIS A 283 16.61 -7.15 -25.12
C HIS A 283 17.23 -5.77 -25.30
N THR A 284 18.27 -5.45 -24.54
CA THR A 284 19.01 -4.20 -24.66
C THR A 284 20.17 -4.36 -25.64
N ARG A 285 20.33 -3.38 -26.55
CA ARG A 285 21.52 -3.37 -27.41
C ARG A 285 22.75 -3.19 -26.54
N GLN A 286 23.67 -4.16 -26.52
CA GLN A 286 24.98 -3.95 -25.94
C GLN A 286 25.61 -2.75 -26.62
N ARG A 287 26.01 -1.73 -25.86
CA ARG A 287 26.96 -0.73 -26.35
C ARG A 287 28.18 -1.54 -26.78
N ARG A 288 28.41 -1.66 -28.09
CA ARG A 288 29.73 -2.04 -28.60
C ARG A 288 30.69 -1.09 -27.90
N ARG A 289 31.48 -1.59 -26.95
CA ARG A 289 32.64 -0.86 -26.45
C ARG A 289 33.47 -0.67 -27.71
N LEU A 290 33.47 0.54 -28.24
CA LEU A 290 34.54 0.99 -29.11
C LEU A 290 35.77 0.99 -28.20
N PHE A 291 36.39 -0.18 -28.05
CA PHE A 291 37.78 -0.24 -27.66
C PHE A 291 38.51 0.49 -28.78
N ALA A 292 38.87 1.74 -28.48
CA ALA A 292 39.81 2.49 -29.27
C ALA A 292 41.10 1.65 -29.36
N PHE A 293 41.64 1.59 -30.56
CA PHE A 293 42.93 0.99 -30.89
C PHE A 293 43.99 1.28 -29.82
N GLY A 294 44.66 0.22 -29.39
CA GLY A 294 45.93 0.20 -28.69
C GLY A 294 46.67 -1.05 -29.11
#